data_AF-A0A920JKM3-F1
#
_entry.id   AF-A0A920JKM3-F1
#
_cell.length_a   1.000
_cell.length_b   1.000
_cell.length_c   1.000
_cell.angle_alpha   90.00
_cell.angle_beta   90.00
_cell.angle_gamma   90.00
#
_symmetry.space_group_name_H-M   'P 1'
#
loop_
_entity.id
_entity.type
_entity.pdbx_description
1 polymer ?
#
loop_
_entity_poly.entity_id
_entity_poly.type
_entity_poly.pdbx_seq_one_letter_code
_entity_poly.pdbx_strand_id
1 'polypeptide(L)'
;MSGGLKESFDYSPFSDRIQRAYGTDIVSANLNMDPEIKPGTVFSHNNYNSQILGILIQRTSGKRYSEYFSEKKMVSTWKSGCILLC
;
A
#
# COMPACT_ATOMS: atom_id res chain seq x y z
N MET A 1 1.56 11.08 -3.74
CA MET A 1 1.42 10.62 -2.35
C MET A 1 1.48 11.86 -1.48
N SER A 2 0.37 12.22 -0.82
CA SER A 2 0.26 13.45 -0.02
C SER A 2 -0.30 13.18 1.38
N GLY A 3 -0.12 11.95 1.90
CA GLY A 3 -0.61 11.57 3.23
C GLY A 3 0.17 12.19 4.39
N GLY A 4 1.21 12.99 4.13
CA GLY A 4 1.97 13.69 5.17
C GLY A 4 2.88 12.80 6.02
N LEU A 5 3.11 11.56 5.59
CA LEU A 5 3.91 10.59 6.32
C LEU A 5 5.41 10.87 6.19
N LYS A 6 6.11 10.72 7.32
CA LYS A 6 7.57 10.76 7.39
C LYS A 6 8.20 9.55 6.72
N GLU A 7 9.28 9.80 6.00
CA GLU A 7 10.21 8.76 5.54
C GLU A 7 11.48 8.83 6.40
N SER A 8 11.89 7.71 6.99
CA SER A 8 13.16 7.59 7.71
C SER A 8 14.12 6.69 6.93
N PHE A 9 15.42 6.96 7.06
CA PHE A 9 16.50 6.20 6.43
C PHE A 9 17.33 5.40 7.45
N ASP A 10 16.74 5.10 8.61
CA ASP A 10 17.33 4.19 9.57
C ASP A 10 17.00 2.74 9.19
N TYR A 11 18.04 1.92 9.01
CA TYR A 11 17.94 0.51 8.63
C TYR A 11 18.15 -0.44 9.82
N SER A 12 18.20 0.08 11.04
CA SER A 12 18.25 -0.76 12.23
C SER A 12 17.00 -1.68 12.31
N PRO A 13 17.12 -2.92 12.82
CA PRO A 13 16.01 -3.87 12.83
C PRO A 13 14.76 -3.36 13.56
N PHE A 14 14.92 -2.44 14.49
CA PHE A 14 13.84 -1.89 15.32
C PHE A 14 13.33 -0.53 14.82
N SER A 15 13.86 -0.01 13.71
CA SER A 15 13.41 1.27 13.16
C SER A 15 12.00 1.17 12.59
N ASP A 16 11.25 2.28 12.60
CA ASP A 16 9.93 2.36 11.97
C ASP A 16 9.97 1.94 10.50
N ARG A 17 11.07 2.27 9.79
CA ARG A 17 11.26 1.90 8.39
C ARG A 17 11.22 0.40 8.22
N ILE A 18 12.02 -0.31 9.01
CA ILE A 18 12.13 -1.77 8.94
C ILE A 18 10.86 -2.42 9.45
N GLN A 19 10.27 -1.95 10.55
CA GLN A 19 9.04 -2.51 11.11
C GLN A 19 7.84 -2.37 10.15
N ARG A 20 7.75 -1.25 9.43
CA ARG A 20 6.67 -1.02 8.45
C ARG A 20 6.82 -1.82 7.16
N ALA A 21 8.04 -2.19 6.79
CA ALA A 21 8.31 -2.94 5.56
C ALA A 21 8.43 -4.46 5.79
N TYR A 22 8.99 -4.87 6.94
CA TYR A 22 9.42 -6.24 7.21
C TYR A 22 9.05 -6.74 8.62
N GLY A 23 8.36 -5.93 9.43
CA GLY A 23 7.92 -6.35 10.76
C GLY A 23 6.90 -7.48 10.72
N THR A 24 6.70 -8.16 11.85
CA THR A 24 5.70 -9.23 11.97
C THR A 24 4.27 -8.72 11.96
N ASP A 25 4.05 -7.45 12.31
CA ASP A 25 2.77 -6.75 12.22
C ASP A 25 2.91 -5.43 11.45
N ILE A 26 3.05 -5.54 10.13
CA ILE A 26 3.14 -4.38 9.24
C ILE A 26 1.84 -3.55 9.20
N VAL A 27 0.69 -4.13 9.58
CA VAL A 27 -0.59 -3.43 9.52
C VAL A 27 -0.66 -2.40 10.63
N SER A 28 -0.40 -2.81 11.86
CA SER A 28 -0.36 -1.89 13.00
C SER A 28 0.76 -0.86 12.84
N ALA A 29 1.95 -1.30 12.40
CA ALA A 29 3.08 -0.41 12.18
C ALA A 29 2.79 0.70 11.15
N ASN A 30 1.99 0.43 10.12
CA ASN A 30 1.65 1.43 9.11
C ASN A 30 0.44 2.31 9.48
N LEU A 31 -0.47 1.83 10.32
CA LEU A 31 -1.67 2.59 10.71
C LEU A 31 -1.45 3.50 11.92
N ASN A 32 -0.48 3.19 12.78
CA ASN A 32 -0.20 3.92 14.01
C ASN A 32 0.86 5.03 13.82
N MET A 33 0.92 5.63 12.62
CA MET A 33 1.87 6.70 12.31
C MET A 33 1.17 8.05 12.31
N ASP A 34 1.71 9.00 13.06
CA ASP A 34 1.25 10.38 12.99
C ASP A 34 1.80 11.08 11.73
N PRO A 35 0.95 11.81 10.98
CA PRO A 35 1.43 12.62 9.88
C PRO A 35 2.24 13.81 10.40
N GLU A 36 3.48 13.95 9.90
CA GLU A 36 4.38 15.06 10.25
C GLU A 36 4.02 16.34 9.49
N ILE A 37 3.44 16.18 8.30
CA ILE A 37 2.95 17.28 7.46
C ILE A 37 1.43 17.15 7.34
N LYS A 38 0.72 18.28 7.32
CA LYS A 38 -0.72 18.29 7.07
C LYS A 38 -1.05 17.47 5.80
N PRO A 39 -1.89 16.43 5.88
CA PRO A 39 -2.25 15.65 4.69
C PRO A 39 -2.89 16.54 3.62
N GLY A 40 -2.60 16.23 2.35
CA GLY A 40 -3.14 16.92 1.19
C GLY A 40 -2.45 18.23 0.81
N THR A 41 -1.48 18.73 1.60
CA THR A 41 -0.81 20.01 1.30
C THR A 41 0.49 19.86 0.51
N VAL A 42 1.23 18.78 0.74
CA VAL A 42 2.54 18.53 0.09
C VAL A 42 2.52 17.15 -0.56
N PHE A 43 2.99 17.07 -1.80
CA PHE A 43 3.29 15.79 -2.45
C PHE A 43 4.70 15.36 -2.07
N SER A 44 4.83 14.19 -1.45
CA SER A 44 6.11 13.56 -1.12
C SER A 44 6.06 12.08 -1.49
N HIS A 45 7.08 11.60 -2.19
CA HIS A 45 7.15 10.20 -2.57
C HIS A 45 7.50 9.35 -1.33
N ASN A 46 6.54 8.57 -0.84
CA ASN A 46 6.69 7.74 0.35
C ASN A 46 5.90 6.43 0.17
N ASN A 47 6.62 5.32 0.06
CA ASN A 47 6.09 3.99 -0.26
C ASN A 47 4.96 3.53 0.66
N TYR A 48 4.95 3.99 1.91
CA TYR A 48 4.00 3.55 2.90
C TYR A 48 2.58 4.09 2.68
N ASN A 49 2.42 5.21 1.95
CA ASN A 49 1.08 5.67 1.56
C ASN A 49 0.36 4.62 0.69
N SER A 50 1.10 3.99 -0.23
CA SER A 50 0.55 2.93 -1.08
C SER A 50 0.26 1.66 -0.29
N GLN A 51 1.07 1.34 0.73
CA GLN A 51 0.82 0.21 1.62
C GLN A 51 -0.46 0.42 2.45
N ILE A 52 -0.63 1.61 3.04
CA ILE A 52 -1.85 1.98 3.79
C ILE A 52 -3.08 1.91 2.88
N LEU A 53 -2.97 2.36 1.64
CA LEU A 53 -4.06 2.23 0.66
C LEU A 53 -4.42 0.75 0.41
N GLY A 54 -3.43 -0.13 0.27
CA GLY A 54 -3.66 -1.57 0.13
C GLY A 54 -4.39 -2.17 1.35
N ILE A 55 -3.98 -1.79 2.56
CA ILE A 55 -4.64 -2.18 3.81
C ILE A 55 -6.09 -1.69 3.84
N LEU A 56 -6.33 -0.43 3.45
CA LEU A 56 -7.67 0.15 3.43
C LEU A 56 -8.59 -0.56 2.41
N ILE A 57 -8.08 -0.88 1.22
CA ILE A 57 -8.82 -1.63 0.21
C ILE A 57 -9.20 -3.01 0.75
N GLN A 58 -8.27 -3.71 1.39
CA GLN A 58 -8.56 -5.00 1.99
C GLN A 58 -9.62 -4.91 3.10
N ARG A 59 -9.55 -3.89 3.97
CA ARG A 59 -10.55 -3.68 5.04
C ARG A 59 -11.94 -3.30 4.50
N THR A 60 -12.01 -2.45 3.49
CA THR A 60 -13.27 -1.95 2.93
C THR A 60 -13.94 -2.94 1.97
N SER A 61 -13.15 -3.77 1.29
CA SER A 61 -13.68 -4.81 0.38
C SER A 61 -13.97 -6.15 1.06
N GLY A 62 -13.34 -6.42 2.22
CA GLY A 62 -13.39 -7.72 2.88
C GLY A 62 -12.61 -8.83 2.13
N LYS A 63 -11.86 -8.48 1.08
CA LYS A 63 -11.07 -9.42 0.27
C LYS A 63 -9.58 -9.20 0.48
N ARG A 64 -8.75 -10.21 0.24
CA ARG A 64 -7.30 -9.98 0.17
C ARG A 64 -7.02 -8.99 -0.96
N TYR A 65 -6.07 -8.08 -0.73
CA TYR A 65 -5.71 -7.08 -1.75
C TYR A 65 -5.39 -7.72 -3.12
N SER A 66 -4.71 -8.87 -3.14
CA SER A 66 -4.41 -9.63 -4.35
C SER A 66 -5.67 -10.10 -5.09
N GLU A 67 -6.66 -10.62 -4.38
CA GLU A 67 -7.93 -11.08 -4.95
C GLU A 67 -8.72 -9.89 -5.52
N TYR A 68 -8.85 -8.82 -4.74
CA TYR A 68 -9.50 -7.58 -5.18
C TYR A 68 -8.86 -7.02 -6.45
N PHE A 69 -7.52 -7.01 -6.51
CA PHE A 69 -6.78 -6.52 -7.67
C PHE A 69 -7.00 -7.41 -8.91
N SER A 70 -6.93 -8.74 -8.75
CA SER A 70 -7.15 -9.69 -9.83
C SER A 70 -8.55 -9.56 -10.44
N GLU A 71 -9.58 -9.38 -9.62
CA GLU A 71 -10.96 -9.19 -10.09
C GLU A 71 -11.16 -7.89 -10.86
N LYS A 72 -10.59 -6.78 -10.36
CA LYS A 72 -10.85 -5.45 -10.93
C LYS A 72 -10.05 -5.12 -12.17
N LYS A 73 -8.86 -5.71 -12.35
CA LYS A 73 -7.95 -5.35 -13.46
C LYS A 73 -7.35 -6.51 -14.24
N MET A 74 -7.19 -7.69 -13.66
CA MET A 74 -6.45 -8.77 -14.35
C MET A 74 -7.36 -9.57 -15.31
N VAL A 75 -8.59 -9.87 -14.93
CA VAL A 75 -9.51 -10.68 -15.77
C VAL A 75 -10.04 -9.91 -16.98
N SER A 76 -10.30 -8.60 -16.86
CA SER A 76 -10.86 -7.81 -17.97
C SER A 76 -9.84 -7.45 -19.05
N THR A 77 -8.56 -7.32 -18.71
CA THR A 77 -7.51 -6.93 -19.66
C THR A 77 -6.91 -8.14 -20.39
N TRP A 78 -6.88 -9.33 -19.77
CA TRP A 78 -6.37 -10.56 -20.42
C TRP A 78 -7.42 -11.33 -21.23
N LYS A 79 -8.73 -11.28 -20.90
CA LYS A 79 -9.76 -11.94 -21.72
C LYS A 79 -9.87 -11.36 -23.13
N SER A 80 -9.54 -10.08 -23.31
CA SER A 80 -9.57 -9.43 -24.63
C SER A 80 -8.34 -9.74 -25.50
N GLY A 81 -7.27 -10.31 -24.93
CA GLY A 81 -6.04 -10.66 -25.67
C GLY A 81 -5.93 -12.14 -26.07
N CYS A 82 -6.79 -13.01 -25.53
CA CYS A 82 -6.67 -14.46 -25.73
C CYS A 82 -7.72 -15.07 -26.69
N ILE A 83 -8.58 -14.25 -27.31
CA ILE A 83 -9.61 -14.71 -28.27
C ILE A 83 -9.15 -14.65 -29.75
N LEU A 84 -7.91 -14.24 -30.03
CA LEU A 84 -7.39 -14.12 -31.41
C LEU A 84 -6.36 -15.19 -31.83
N LEU A 85 -6.25 -16.29 -31.09
CA LEU A 85 -5.40 -17.44 -31.43
C LEU A 85 -6.14 -18.75 -31.12
N CYS A 86 -7.18 -19.04 -31.88
CA CYS A 86 -7.71 -20.38 -32.20
C CYS A 86 -8.51 -20.26 -33.50
#